data_AF-L8GCF1-F1
#
_entry.id   AF-L8GCF1-F1
#
_cell.length_a   1.000
_cell.length_b   1.000
_cell.length_c   1.000
_cell.angle_alpha   90.00
_cell.angle_beta   90.00
_cell.angle_gamma   90.00
#
_symmetry.space_group_name_H-M   'P 1'
#
loop_
_entity.id
_entity.type
_entity.pdbx_description
1 polymer ?
#
loop_
_entity_poly.entity_id
_entity_poly.type
_entity_poly.pdbx_seq_one_letter_code
_entity_poly.pdbx_strand_id
1 'polypeptide(L)'
;MAWTLHKNILQDYLALAEDSNSILAEKDDAILQLQELIQSNEQQISEQQTIQKYLEKQTQQALKNEPGHHSYSQLSARIPDPPILTDGIEPAFEDWVVKICLKLEANIDHFPTQTLQMSYIQSQLGGLAQKKFSNFWKKVFSDPDQRHTAQTEYRKLYQRNNTFAVFWAEFQRLTTELDYSEETLPSKSTNRCRKP
;
A
#
# COMPACT_ATOMS: atom_id res chain seq x y z
N MET A 1 37.67 39.12 29.59
CA MET A 1 36.30 38.72 29.18
C MET A 1 36.27 37.95 27.85
N ALA A 2 37.00 38.36 26.80
CA ALA A 2 36.98 37.66 25.50
C ALA A 2 37.48 36.18 25.53
N TRP A 3 38.49 35.88 26.35
CA TRP A 3 39.06 34.52 26.44
C TRP A 3 38.09 33.49 27.03
N THR A 4 37.30 33.88 28.03
CA THR A 4 36.30 33.02 28.67
C THR A 4 35.17 32.66 27.70
N LEU A 5 34.75 33.62 26.88
CA LEU A 5 33.69 33.43 25.89
C LEU A 5 34.12 32.45 24.78
N HIS A 6 35.37 32.58 24.30
CA HIS A 6 35.94 31.68 23.31
C HIS A 6 36.10 30.24 23.85
N LYS A 7 36.51 30.11 25.12
CA LYS A 7 36.62 28.81 25.79
C LYS A 7 35.27 28.10 25.87
N ASN A 8 34.21 28.80 26.27
CA ASN A 8 32.86 28.21 26.36
C ASN A 8 32.34 27.77 24.98
N ILE A 9 32.56 28.58 23.94
CA ILE A 9 32.16 28.24 22.57
C ILE A 9 32.84 26.95 22.09
N LEU A 10 34.15 26.82 22.31
CA LEU A 10 34.88 25.60 21.93
C LEU A 10 34.38 24.37 22.69
N GLN A 11 33.96 24.55 23.93
CA GLN A 11 33.47 23.49 24.79
C GLN A 11 32.07 23.02 24.36
N ASP A 12 31.20 23.96 23.96
CA ASP A 12 29.88 23.66 23.38
C ASP A 12 30.03 22.93 22.03
N TYR A 13 30.97 23.33 21.17
CA TYR A 13 31.25 22.64 19.90
C TYR A 13 31.75 21.21 20.12
N LEU A 14 32.61 20.98 21.11
CA LEU A 14 33.09 19.64 21.47
C LEU A 14 31.94 18.75 21.94
N ALA A 15 31.08 19.26 22.84
CA ALA A 15 29.92 18.50 23.35
C ALA A 15 28.93 18.14 22.22
N LEU A 16 28.65 19.08 21.30
CA LEU A 16 27.81 18.83 20.12
C LEU A 16 28.40 17.79 19.16
N ALA A 17 29.72 17.78 19.00
CA ALA A 17 30.41 16.81 18.15
C ALA A 17 30.39 15.40 18.76
N GLU A 18 30.53 15.29 20.08
CA GLU A 18 30.43 14.02 20.81
C GLU A 18 29.02 13.44 20.75
N ASP A 19 27.99 14.27 20.96
CA ASP A 19 26.58 13.85 20.86
C ASP A 19 26.21 13.39 19.44
N SER A 20 26.65 14.15 18.42
CA SER A 20 26.46 13.77 17.01
C SER A 20 27.11 12.43 16.67
N ASN A 21 28.32 12.18 17.16
CA ASN A 21 29.01 10.90 16.96
C ASN A 21 28.31 9.74 17.68
N SER A 22 27.77 9.98 18.88
CA SER A 22 26.98 8.99 19.61
C SER A 22 25.70 8.60 18.84
N ILE A 23 24.99 9.60 18.30
CA ILE A 23 23.78 9.38 17.50
C ILE A 23 24.09 8.65 16.19
N LEU A 24 25.23 8.94 15.56
CA LEU A 24 25.68 8.25 14.36
C LEU A 24 25.99 6.77 14.65
N ALA A 25 26.68 6.47 15.76
CA ALA A 25 26.98 5.10 16.15
C ALA A 25 25.71 4.27 16.43
N GLU A 26 24.71 4.87 17.08
CA GLU A 26 23.41 4.20 17.33
C GLU A 26 22.65 3.93 16.03
N LYS A 27 22.69 4.87 15.08
CA LYS A 27 22.10 4.69 13.76
C LYS A 27 22.82 3.62 12.94
N ASP A 28 24.15 3.56 13.02
CA ASP A 28 24.94 2.53 12.33
C ASP A 28 24.60 1.12 12.88
N ASP A 29 24.40 0.98 14.20
CA ASP A 29 23.96 -0.28 14.81
C ASP A 29 22.54 -0.68 14.35
N ALA A 30 21.61 0.27 14.30
CA ALA A 30 20.26 0.03 13.80
C ALA A 30 20.26 -0.37 12.30
N ILE A 31 21.14 0.21 11.49
CA ILE A 31 21.31 -0.17 10.09
C ILE A 31 21.83 -1.61 9.97
N LEU A 32 22.78 -2.01 10.81
CA LEU A 32 23.30 -3.38 10.83
C LEU A 32 22.20 -4.39 11.19
N GLN A 33 21.41 -4.11 12.22
CA GLN A 33 20.29 -4.98 12.63
C GLN A 33 19.24 -5.12 11.51
N LEU A 34 18.91 -4.02 10.82
CA LEU A 34 17.97 -4.07 9.70
C LEU A 34 18.51 -4.86 8.50
N GLN A 35 19.81 -4.74 8.20
CA GLN A 35 20.43 -5.53 7.14
C GLN A 35 20.39 -7.03 7.45
N GLU A 36 20.67 -7.42 8.69
CA GLU A 36 20.60 -8.83 9.11
C GLU A 36 19.17 -9.38 9.01
N LEU A 37 18.16 -8.57 9.39
CA LEU A 37 16.76 -8.96 9.25
C LEU A 37 16.34 -9.10 7.79
N ILE A 38 16.77 -8.20 6.91
CA ILE A 38 16.50 -8.29 5.46
C ILE A 38 17.10 -9.57 4.90
N GLN A 39 18.36 -9.86 5.23
CA GLN A 39 19.05 -11.06 4.76
C GLN A 39 18.35 -12.34 5.26
N SER A 40 17.89 -12.36 6.50
CA SER A 40 17.11 -13.47 7.06
C SER A 40 15.78 -13.67 6.30
N ASN A 41 15.07 -12.59 6.02
CA ASN A 41 13.81 -12.64 5.27
C ASN A 41 14.00 -13.11 3.82
N GLU A 42 15.07 -12.65 3.15
CA GLU A 42 15.42 -13.10 1.80
C GLU A 42 15.68 -14.61 1.75
N GLN A 43 16.34 -15.16 2.78
CA GLN A 43 16.54 -16.60 2.90
C GLN A 43 15.20 -17.34 3.05
N GLN A 44 14.31 -16.86 3.93
CA GLN A 44 12.99 -17.48 4.11
C GLN A 44 12.15 -17.45 2.82
N ILE A 45 12.20 -16.35 2.07
CA ILE A 45 11.51 -16.23 0.78
C ILE A 45 12.06 -17.28 -0.21
N SER A 46 13.37 -17.47 -0.26
CA SER A 46 14.00 -18.47 -1.12
C SER A 46 13.59 -19.91 -0.77
N GLU A 47 13.51 -20.21 0.54
CA GLU A 47 13.05 -21.51 1.03
C GLU A 47 11.57 -21.75 0.65
N GLN A 48 10.70 -20.76 0.84
CA GLN A 48 9.29 -20.84 0.46
C GLN A 48 9.11 -21.06 -1.05
N GLN A 49 9.87 -20.35 -1.89
CA GLN A 49 9.86 -20.54 -3.34
C GLN A 49 10.26 -21.96 -3.74
N THR A 50 11.24 -22.55 -3.03
CA THR A 50 11.69 -23.92 -3.28
C THR A 50 10.59 -24.94 -2.94
N ILE A 51 9.89 -24.74 -1.81
CA ILE A 51 8.76 -25.58 -1.40
C ILE A 51 7.61 -25.48 -2.40
N GLN A 52 7.24 -24.27 -2.83
CA GLN A 52 6.20 -24.06 -3.84
C GLN A 52 6.50 -24.81 -5.14
N LYS A 53 7.73 -24.67 -5.64
CA LYS A 53 8.17 -25.35 -6.87
C LYS A 53 8.12 -26.87 -6.75
N TYR A 54 8.43 -27.41 -5.57
CA TYR A 54 8.32 -28.85 -5.30
C TYR A 54 6.86 -29.33 -5.31
N LEU A 55 5.96 -28.60 -4.66
CA LEU A 55 4.52 -28.90 -4.62
C LEU A 55 3.87 -28.81 -6.02
N GLU A 56 4.23 -27.80 -6.81
CA GLU A 56 3.78 -27.68 -8.20
C GLU A 56 4.21 -28.87 -9.04
N LYS A 57 5.47 -29.32 -8.89
CA LYS A 57 5.98 -30.49 -9.60
C LYS A 57 5.23 -31.77 -9.22
N GLN A 58 4.91 -31.96 -7.94
CA GLN A 58 4.08 -33.10 -7.51
C GLN A 58 2.67 -33.03 -8.09
N THR A 59 2.04 -31.86 -8.07
CA THR A 59 0.68 -31.64 -8.61
C THR A 59 0.62 -31.95 -10.11
N GLN A 60 1.60 -31.49 -10.88
CA GLN A 60 1.69 -31.77 -12.32
C GLN A 60 1.96 -33.26 -12.63
N GLN A 61 2.67 -33.98 -11.76
CA GLN A 61 2.88 -35.41 -11.91
C GLN A 61 1.62 -36.22 -11.58
N ALA A 62 0.85 -35.82 -10.57
CA ALA A 62 -0.44 -36.43 -10.26
C ALA A 62 -1.43 -36.27 -11.42
N LEU A 63 -1.45 -35.11 -12.09
CA LEU A 63 -2.34 -34.83 -13.23
C LEU A 63 -2.01 -35.64 -14.50
N LYS A 64 -0.76 -36.08 -14.66
CA LYS A 64 -0.30 -36.85 -15.84
C LYS A 64 -0.53 -38.36 -15.74
N ASN A 65 -0.80 -38.88 -14.54
CA ASN A 65 -0.94 -40.32 -14.29
C ASN A 65 -2.41 -40.79 -14.21
N GLU A 66 -3.39 -39.90 -14.41
CA GLU A 66 -4.81 -40.27 -14.47
C GLU A 66 -5.19 -40.77 -15.88
N PRO A 67 -5.70 -42.00 -16.03
CA PRO A 67 -6.26 -42.48 -17.29
C PRO A 67 -7.51 -41.67 -17.63
N GLY A 68 -7.52 -41.08 -18.83
CA GLY A 68 -8.53 -40.11 -19.25
C GLY A 68 -9.97 -40.56 -19.08
N HIS A 69 -10.61 -40.09 -18.02
CA HIS A 69 -12.04 -39.80 -18.04
C HIS A 69 -12.18 -38.33 -18.43
N HIS A 70 -12.79 -38.08 -19.60
CA HIS A 70 -13.32 -36.77 -19.94
C HIS A 70 -14.52 -36.51 -19.02
N SER A 71 -14.24 -36.22 -17.76
CA SER A 71 -15.19 -35.58 -16.88
C SER A 71 -15.33 -34.17 -17.40
N TYR A 72 -16.40 -33.88 -18.16
CA TYR A 72 -16.92 -32.53 -18.21
C TYR A 72 -16.91 -32.03 -16.76
N SER A 73 -16.09 -31.03 -16.43
CA SER A 73 -15.97 -30.54 -15.06
C SER A 73 -17.34 -30.02 -14.66
N GLN A 74 -18.14 -30.87 -14.01
CA GLN A 74 -19.42 -30.46 -13.47
C GLN A 74 -19.06 -29.49 -12.36
N LEU A 75 -19.35 -28.22 -12.58
CA LEU A 75 -19.19 -27.20 -11.57
C LEU A 75 -19.94 -27.66 -10.31
N SER A 76 -19.37 -27.33 -9.15
CA SER A 76 -19.99 -27.57 -7.85
C SER A 76 -21.43 -27.04 -7.84
N ALA A 77 -22.31 -27.72 -7.09
CA ALA A 77 -23.70 -27.30 -6.94
C ALA A 77 -23.76 -25.87 -6.40
N ARG A 78 -24.60 -25.01 -6.99
CA ARG A 78 -24.76 -23.63 -6.52
C ARG A 78 -25.42 -23.60 -5.14
N ILE A 79 -24.61 -23.38 -4.11
CA ILE A 79 -25.10 -23.03 -2.76
C ILE A 79 -25.84 -21.68 -2.85
N PRO A 80 -26.88 -21.43 -2.04
CA PRO A 80 -27.54 -20.12 -1.98
C PRO A 80 -26.55 -18.97 -1.73
N ASP A 81 -26.85 -17.78 -2.27
CA ASP A 81 -26.05 -16.59 -1.99
C ASP A 81 -26.31 -16.08 -0.56
N PRO A 82 -25.29 -15.51 0.10
CA PRO A 82 -25.45 -14.90 1.41
C PRO A 82 -26.31 -13.62 1.32
N PRO A 83 -26.83 -13.12 2.46
CA PRO A 83 -27.55 -11.84 2.49
C PRO A 83 -26.64 -10.66 2.13
N ILE A 84 -27.21 -9.62 1.52
CA ILE A 84 -26.49 -8.38 1.20
C ILE A 84 -26.12 -7.63 2.49
N LEU A 85 -24.85 -7.27 2.64
CA LEU A 85 -24.37 -6.43 3.74
C LEU A 85 -24.57 -4.95 3.38
N THR A 86 -25.36 -4.22 4.16
CA THR A 86 -25.67 -2.80 3.88
C THR A 86 -25.07 -1.83 4.89
N ASP A 87 -25.43 -1.95 6.16
CA ASP A 87 -25.02 -1.08 7.27
C ASP A 87 -24.29 -1.82 8.41
N GLY A 88 -24.27 -3.16 8.37
CA GLY A 88 -23.66 -4.02 9.38
C GLY A 88 -24.57 -4.35 10.56
N ILE A 89 -25.85 -3.99 10.50
CA ILE A 89 -26.86 -4.32 11.52
C ILE A 89 -27.48 -5.68 11.20
N GLU A 90 -28.04 -5.83 9.99
CA GLU A 90 -28.52 -7.11 9.48
C GLU A 90 -28.04 -7.32 8.03
N PRO A 91 -27.29 -8.40 7.75
CA PRO A 91 -26.66 -9.32 8.69
C PRO A 91 -25.57 -8.64 9.54
N ALA A 92 -25.29 -9.19 10.73
CA ALA A 92 -24.10 -8.83 11.49
C ALA A 92 -22.83 -9.11 10.66
N PHE A 93 -21.84 -8.23 10.76
CA PHE A 93 -20.64 -8.30 9.93
C PHE A 93 -19.91 -9.66 10.05
N GLU A 94 -19.69 -10.14 11.27
CA GLU A 94 -18.97 -11.40 11.50
C GLU A 94 -19.70 -12.60 10.89
N ASP A 95 -21.02 -12.68 11.09
CA ASP A 95 -21.85 -13.75 10.51
C ASP A 95 -21.84 -13.70 8.97
N TRP A 96 -21.82 -12.49 8.40
CA TRP A 96 -21.74 -12.30 6.97
C TRP A 96 -20.39 -12.76 6.39
N VAL A 97 -19.28 -12.42 7.07
CA VAL A 97 -17.93 -12.86 6.67
C VAL A 97 -17.85 -14.38 6.62
N VAL A 98 -18.33 -15.07 7.65
CA VAL A 98 -18.35 -16.55 7.68
C VAL A 98 -19.11 -17.11 6.48
N LYS A 99 -20.29 -16.56 6.16
CA LYS A 99 -21.11 -17.02 5.03
C LYS A 99 -20.43 -16.78 3.67
N ILE A 100 -19.75 -15.65 3.50
CA ILE A 100 -18.98 -15.34 2.29
C ILE A 100 -17.80 -16.31 2.13
N CYS A 101 -17.04 -16.56 3.21
CA CYS A 101 -15.92 -17.50 3.18
C CYS A 101 -16.38 -18.91 2.82
N LEU A 102 -17.45 -19.41 3.45
CA LEU A 102 -18.02 -20.73 3.14
C LEU A 102 -18.47 -20.83 1.68
N LYS A 103 -19.08 -19.77 1.14
CA LYS A 103 -19.53 -19.74 -0.24
C LYS A 103 -18.36 -19.76 -1.23
N LEU A 104 -17.32 -18.97 -0.98
CA LEU A 104 -16.13 -18.93 -1.84
C LEU A 104 -15.36 -20.24 -1.81
N GLU A 105 -15.28 -20.89 -0.65
CA GLU A 105 -14.62 -22.19 -0.49
C GLU A 105 -15.39 -23.29 -1.21
N ALA A 106 -16.70 -23.39 -0.96
CA ALA A 106 -17.53 -24.45 -1.53
C ALA A 106 -17.72 -24.31 -3.06
N ASN A 107 -17.64 -23.08 -3.59
CA ASN A 107 -17.78 -22.77 -5.00
C ASN A 107 -16.48 -22.19 -5.59
N ILE A 108 -15.31 -22.63 -5.12
CA ILE A 108 -14.01 -22.12 -5.56
C ILE A 108 -13.78 -22.29 -7.08
N ASP A 109 -14.37 -23.32 -7.66
CA ASP A 109 -14.39 -23.59 -9.10
C ASP A 109 -15.18 -22.56 -9.91
N HIS A 110 -16.12 -21.83 -9.29
CA HIS A 110 -16.82 -20.69 -9.90
C HIS A 110 -16.03 -19.39 -9.77
N PHE A 111 -15.16 -19.28 -8.77
CA PHE A 111 -14.35 -18.09 -8.48
C PHE A 111 -12.85 -18.41 -8.41
N PRO A 112 -12.24 -18.90 -9.50
CA PRO A 112 -10.87 -19.41 -9.48
C PRO A 112 -9.79 -18.33 -9.35
N THR A 113 -10.14 -17.06 -9.57
CA THR A 113 -9.19 -15.95 -9.49
C THR A 113 -9.59 -14.98 -8.39
N GLN A 114 -8.59 -14.34 -7.77
CA GLN A 114 -8.82 -13.32 -6.75
C GLN A 114 -9.71 -12.18 -7.28
N THR A 115 -9.56 -11.79 -8.55
CA THR A 115 -10.44 -10.78 -9.18
C THR A 115 -11.90 -11.21 -9.20
N LEU A 116 -12.19 -12.48 -9.50
CA LEU A 116 -13.55 -13.02 -9.50
C LEU A 116 -14.11 -13.13 -8.07
N GLN A 117 -13.29 -13.56 -7.10
CA GLN A 117 -13.67 -13.61 -5.68
C GLN A 117 -14.00 -12.20 -5.16
N MET A 118 -13.16 -11.20 -5.44
CA MET A 118 -13.38 -9.81 -5.03
C MET A 118 -14.61 -9.20 -5.72
N SER A 119 -14.84 -9.51 -7.00
CA SER A 119 -16.05 -9.09 -7.73
C SER A 119 -17.31 -9.69 -7.11
N TYR A 120 -17.26 -10.96 -6.72
CA TYR A 120 -18.35 -11.60 -6.02
C TYR A 120 -18.61 -10.95 -4.65
N ILE A 121 -17.58 -10.76 -3.83
CA ILE A 121 -17.70 -10.07 -2.54
C ILE A 121 -18.36 -8.70 -2.72
N GLN A 122 -17.92 -7.92 -3.72
CA GLN A 122 -18.52 -6.62 -4.03
C GLN A 122 -20.01 -6.71 -4.39
N SER A 123 -20.43 -7.77 -5.09
CA SER A 123 -21.85 -7.99 -5.42
C SER A 123 -22.72 -8.27 -4.18
N GLN A 124 -22.10 -8.74 -3.09
CA GLN A 124 -22.77 -9.04 -1.83
C GLN A 124 -22.78 -7.83 -0.87
N LEU A 125 -22.31 -6.67 -1.33
CA LEU A 125 -22.35 -5.41 -0.60
C LEU A 125 -23.44 -4.49 -1.18
N GLY A 126 -24.13 -3.77 -0.30
CA GLY A 126 -25.08 -2.73 -0.67
C GLY A 126 -24.89 -1.46 0.16
N GLY A 127 -25.65 -0.42 -0.16
CA GLY A 127 -25.77 0.80 0.66
C GLY A 127 -24.42 1.40 1.07
N LEU A 128 -24.25 1.60 2.38
CA LEU A 128 -23.06 2.24 2.94
C LEU A 128 -21.81 1.35 2.83
N ALA A 129 -21.96 0.03 3.01
CA ALA A 129 -20.86 -0.92 2.89
C ALA A 129 -20.25 -0.93 1.49
N GLN A 130 -21.10 -0.96 0.45
CA GLN A 130 -20.64 -0.90 -0.95
C GLN A 130 -19.89 0.41 -1.25
N LYS A 131 -20.42 1.55 -0.80
CA LYS A 131 -19.77 2.86 -1.00
C LYS A 131 -18.39 2.93 -0.34
N LYS A 132 -18.28 2.46 0.91
CA LYS A 132 -17.00 2.40 1.64
C LYS A 132 -16.01 1.47 0.93
N PHE A 133 -16.47 0.30 0.52
CA PHE A 133 -15.65 -0.67 -0.20
C PHE A 133 -15.13 -0.11 -1.52
N SER A 134 -15.98 0.48 -2.36
CA SER A 134 -15.55 1.09 -3.62
C SER A 134 -14.54 2.23 -3.41
N ASN A 135 -14.68 3.04 -2.36
CA ASN A 135 -13.71 4.08 -2.03
C ASN A 135 -12.37 3.49 -1.59
N PHE A 136 -12.39 2.48 -0.73
CA PHE A 136 -11.19 1.76 -0.30
C PHE A 136 -10.50 1.08 -1.50
N TRP A 137 -11.27 0.39 -2.35
CA TRP A 137 -10.74 -0.29 -3.53
C TRP A 137 -10.10 0.70 -4.51
N LYS A 138 -10.76 1.84 -4.76
CA LYS A 138 -10.15 2.93 -5.51
C LYS A 138 -8.88 3.42 -4.84
N LYS A 139 -8.82 3.55 -3.52
CA LYS A 139 -7.61 4.03 -2.83
C LYS A 139 -6.45 3.03 -2.88
N VAL A 140 -6.71 1.74 -2.70
CA VAL A 140 -5.69 0.69 -2.59
C VAL A 140 -5.18 0.24 -3.96
N PHE A 141 -6.02 0.30 -4.99
CA PHE A 141 -5.68 -0.14 -6.33
C PHE A 141 -5.67 1.00 -7.37
N SER A 142 -5.87 2.26 -6.97
CA SER A 142 -5.31 3.37 -7.73
C SER A 142 -3.79 3.36 -7.58
N ASP A 143 -3.13 4.06 -8.50
CA ASP A 143 -1.67 4.18 -8.64
C ASP A 143 -0.91 3.77 -7.36
N PRO A 144 -0.21 2.63 -7.33
CA PRO A 144 0.45 2.11 -6.13
C PRO A 144 1.47 3.09 -5.55
N ASP A 145 1.86 4.10 -6.33
CA ASP A 145 2.77 5.15 -5.95
C ASP A 145 2.13 6.55 -6.05
N GLN A 146 0.82 6.66 -5.83
CA GLN A 146 0.04 7.89 -5.97
C GLN A 146 0.70 9.09 -5.28
N ARG A 147 1.30 8.88 -4.09
CA ARG A 147 2.06 9.91 -3.38
C ARG A 147 3.35 10.30 -4.09
N HIS A 148 4.13 9.36 -4.61
CA HIS A 148 5.35 9.69 -5.36
C HIS A 148 5.05 10.24 -6.76
N THR A 149 3.99 9.77 -7.42
CA THR A 149 3.45 10.37 -8.65
C THR A 149 3.02 11.81 -8.38
N ALA A 150 2.24 12.05 -7.32
CA ALA A 150 1.84 13.39 -6.93
C ALA A 150 3.04 14.26 -6.53
N GLN A 151 4.03 13.71 -5.83
CA GLN A 151 5.27 14.41 -5.49
C GLN A 151 6.06 14.79 -6.74
N THR A 152 6.13 13.88 -7.72
CA THR A 152 6.82 14.08 -9.00
C THR A 152 6.11 15.14 -9.83
N GLU A 153 4.79 15.08 -9.93
CA GLU A 153 3.98 16.07 -10.63
C GLU A 153 4.02 17.43 -9.94
N TYR A 154 3.97 17.46 -8.60
CA TYR A 154 4.11 18.69 -7.82
C TYR A 154 5.45 19.38 -8.05
N ARG A 155 6.56 18.62 -8.08
CA ARG A 155 7.90 19.15 -8.38
C ARG A 155 8.01 19.72 -9.80
N LYS A 156 7.21 19.19 -10.73
CA LYS A 156 7.15 19.62 -12.13
C LYS A 156 6.05 20.65 -12.39
N LEU A 157 5.23 20.99 -11.39
CA LEU A 157 4.10 21.89 -11.54
C LEU A 157 4.59 23.34 -11.69
N TYR A 158 4.43 23.87 -12.90
CA TYR A 158 4.66 25.28 -13.22
C TYR A 158 3.50 25.76 -14.10
N GLN A 159 3.00 26.98 -13.85
CA GLN A 159 1.85 27.52 -14.59
C GLN A 159 2.07 27.50 -16.12
N ARG A 160 3.29 27.79 -16.60
CA ARG A 160 3.63 27.87 -18.04
C ARG A 160 2.57 28.64 -18.84
N ASN A 161 1.85 27.96 -19.74
CA ASN A 161 0.81 28.54 -20.61
C ASN A 161 -0.61 28.33 -20.06
N ASN A 162 -0.77 27.67 -18.90
CA ASN A 162 -2.07 27.43 -18.30
C ASN A 162 -2.60 28.71 -17.65
N THR A 163 -3.92 28.87 -17.64
CA THR A 163 -4.56 29.92 -16.87
C THR A 163 -4.29 29.70 -15.38
N PHE A 164 -4.28 30.78 -14.61
CA PHE A 164 -4.05 30.70 -13.16
C PHE A 164 -5.06 29.75 -12.49
N ALA A 165 -6.33 29.79 -12.92
CA ALA A 165 -7.38 28.91 -12.38
C ALA A 165 -7.06 27.42 -12.60
N VAL A 166 -6.55 27.04 -13.78
CA VAL A 166 -6.18 25.65 -14.09
C VAL A 166 -4.94 25.23 -13.30
N PHE A 167 -3.93 26.10 -13.23
CA PHE A 167 -2.74 25.84 -12.42
C PHE A 167 -3.08 25.68 -10.94
N TRP A 168 -3.93 26.55 -10.40
CA TRP A 168 -4.30 26.55 -8.98
C TRP A 168 -5.13 25.31 -8.62
N ALA A 169 -6.03 24.87 -9.50
CA ALA A 169 -6.77 23.63 -9.30
C ALA A 169 -5.85 22.40 -9.23
N GLU A 170 -4.86 22.30 -10.13
CA GLU A 170 -3.86 21.22 -10.08
C GLU A 170 -2.96 21.31 -8.84
N PHE A 171 -2.56 22.52 -8.44
CA PHE A 171 -1.82 22.76 -7.21
C PHE A 171 -2.60 22.25 -5.99
N GLN A 172 -3.86 22.68 -5.82
CA GLN A 172 -4.71 22.27 -4.70
C GLN A 172 -4.96 20.76 -4.68
N ARG A 173 -5.15 20.14 -5.85
CA ARG A 173 -5.33 18.70 -5.97
C ARG A 173 -4.09 17.96 -5.46
N LEU A 174 -2.90 18.34 -5.94
CA LEU A 174 -1.64 17.69 -5.57
C LEU A 174 -1.25 17.94 -4.10
N THR A 175 -1.50 19.13 -3.55
CA THR A 175 -1.23 19.39 -2.12
C THR A 175 -2.15 18.63 -1.20
N THR A 176 -3.41 18.40 -1.59
CA THR A 176 -4.37 17.56 -0.85
C THR A 176 -3.96 16.09 -0.88
N GLU A 177 -3.50 15.59 -2.03
CA GLU A 177 -2.99 14.22 -2.21
C GLU A 177 -1.73 13.94 -1.36
N LEU A 178 -0.92 14.97 -1.12
CA LEU A 178 0.32 14.91 -0.34
C LEU A 178 0.13 15.21 1.17
N ASP A 179 -1.11 15.47 1.63
CA ASP A 179 -1.42 15.91 3.00
C ASP A 179 -0.59 17.14 3.45
N TYR A 180 -0.25 18.06 2.54
CA TYR A 180 0.45 19.30 2.91
C TYR A 180 -0.49 20.24 3.67
N SER A 181 -0.19 20.50 4.94
CA SER A 181 -0.85 21.51 5.76
C SER A 181 -0.41 22.92 5.36
N GLU A 182 -1.23 23.95 5.60
CA GLU A 182 -0.84 25.35 5.36
C GLU A 182 0.46 25.75 6.08
N GLU A 183 0.79 25.04 7.16
CA GLU A 183 1.97 25.25 8.00
C GLU A 183 3.26 24.67 7.39
N THR A 184 3.13 23.66 6.50
CA THR A 184 4.26 23.06 5.75
C THR A 184 4.39 23.61 4.32
N LEU A 185 3.40 24.37 3.85
CA LEU A 185 3.55 25.18 2.64
C LEU A 185 4.56 26.30 2.93
N PRO A 186 5.61 26.48 2.11
CA PRO A 186 6.52 27.59 2.31
C PRO A 186 5.72 28.89 2.23
N SER A 187 5.68 29.61 3.36
CA SER A 187 4.85 30.80 3.65
C SER A 187 5.09 32.01 2.75
N LYS A 188 5.85 31.85 1.67
CA LYS A 188 6.01 32.83 0.61
C LYS A 188 6.14 32.07 -0.70
N SER A 189 5.06 31.97 -1.47
CA SER A 189 5.17 31.89 -2.92
C SER A 189 5.76 33.21 -3.41
N THR A 190 7.06 33.42 -3.17
CA THR A 190 7.82 34.43 -3.88
C THR A 190 7.69 34.07 -5.35
N ASN A 191 6.98 34.93 -6.08
CA ASN A 191 6.82 34.90 -7.52
C ASN A 191 8.14 34.47 -8.18
N ARG A 192 8.27 33.18 -8.52
CA ARG A 192 9.30 32.69 -9.43
C ARG A 192 8.85 32.95 -10.87
N CYS A 193 8.49 34.20 -11.14
CA CYS A 193 8.45 34.72 -12.50
C CYS A 193 9.90 34.99 -12.89
N ARG A 194 10.48 34.14 -13.73
CA ARG A 194 11.66 34.54 -14.51
C ARG A 194 11.22 35.74 -15.35
N LYS A 195 11.79 36.91 -15.07
CA LYS A 195 11.77 38.04 -16.00
C LYS A 195 12.61 37.67 -17.24
N PRO A 196 12.22 38.21 -18.41
CA PRO A 196 12.68 37.74 -19.73
C PRO A 196 14.19 37.77 -19.90
#